data_AF-Q3JQD8-F1
#
_entry.id   AF-Q3JQD8-F1
#
_cell.length_a   1.000
_cell.length_b   1.000
_cell.length_c   1.000
_cell.angle_alpha   90.00
_cell.angle_beta   90.00
_cell.angle_gamma   90.00
#
_symmetry.space_group_name_H-M   'P 1'
#
loop_
_entity.id
_entity.type
_entity.pdbx_description
1 polymer ?
#
loop_
_entity_poly.entity_id
_entity_poly.type
_entity_poly.pdbx_seq_one_letter_code
_entity_poly.pdbx_strand_id
1 'polypeptide(L)'
;MRVRRRACAESTGTKIGEQAAALACTFEEAARRAASRITNHSVLPMQDLSTELAPELKLDDPFVDAVHTEFVQLLDAAARADDAHFLQAYDVWMDHCRQHFEREERWMASTKFGPQYCHAADHNEVLKVAADVREKLARDAQFELGRRLLVEVAEWFDQHVRTMDSMMVSHLKMLNFAMVDVPTEA
;
A
#
# COMPACT_ATOMS: atom_id res chain seq x y z
N MET A 1 -34.24 -52.36 -7.29
CA MET A 1 -32.84 -52.30 -6.82
C MET A 1 -32.37 -50.84 -6.95
N ARG A 2 -32.54 -50.03 -5.90
CA ARG A 2 -32.15 -48.61 -5.86
C ARG A 2 -30.87 -48.48 -5.03
N VAL A 3 -29.78 -48.05 -5.63
CA VAL A 3 -28.55 -47.72 -4.90
C VAL A 3 -28.77 -46.39 -4.19
N ARG A 4 -29.00 -46.44 -2.87
CA ARG A 4 -28.96 -45.27 -1.99
C ARG A 4 -27.49 -44.89 -1.78
N ARG A 5 -27.06 -43.74 -2.31
CA ARG A 5 -25.82 -43.11 -1.85
C ARG A 5 -26.07 -42.55 -0.44
N ARG A 6 -25.22 -42.95 0.52
CA ARG A 6 -25.21 -42.40 1.88
C ARG A 6 -24.94 -40.91 1.81
N ALA A 7 -25.80 -40.11 2.43
CA ALA A 7 -25.47 -38.77 2.85
C ALA A 7 -24.46 -38.88 4.00
N CYS A 8 -23.34 -38.17 3.89
CA CYS A 8 -22.48 -37.87 5.03
C CYS A 8 -22.89 -36.48 5.51
N ALA A 9 -23.26 -36.40 6.79
CA ALA A 9 -23.67 -35.18 7.45
C ALA A 9 -22.46 -34.28 7.76
N GLU A 10 -22.70 -32.98 7.64
CA GLU A 10 -22.17 -31.84 8.38
C GLU A 10 -21.01 -32.07 9.35
N SER A 11 -19.93 -31.28 9.19
CA SER A 11 -19.28 -30.61 10.33
C SER A 11 -18.39 -29.46 9.88
N THR A 12 -18.73 -28.27 10.41
CA THR A 12 -17.86 -27.14 10.79
C THR A 12 -17.15 -26.37 9.68
N GLY A 13 -17.70 -25.17 9.46
CA GLY A 13 -17.25 -24.15 8.54
C GLY A 13 -15.86 -23.56 8.85
N THR A 14 -15.23 -23.19 7.74
CA THR A 14 -13.91 -22.59 7.60
C THR A 14 -13.89 -21.16 8.14
N LYS A 15 -13.64 -20.97 9.44
CA LYS A 15 -13.37 -19.65 10.05
C LYS A 15 -11.98 -19.06 9.74
N ILE A 16 -11.41 -19.37 8.56
CA ILE A 16 -10.13 -18.80 8.11
C ILE A 16 -10.28 -18.06 6.76
N GLY A 17 -11.43 -18.19 6.09
CA GLY A 17 -11.71 -17.45 4.84
C GLY A 17 -12.46 -16.13 5.02
N GLU A 18 -12.99 -15.86 6.22
CA GLU A 18 -13.95 -14.76 6.45
C GLU A 18 -13.30 -13.46 6.97
N GLN A 19 -12.02 -13.50 7.37
CA GLN A 19 -11.30 -12.31 7.89
C GLN A 19 -10.43 -11.61 6.84
N ALA A 20 -9.99 -12.29 5.78
CA ALA A 20 -9.23 -11.67 4.69
C ALA A 20 -10.11 -10.87 3.71
N ALA A 21 -11.40 -11.23 3.58
CA ALA A 21 -12.36 -10.50 2.73
C ALA A 21 -12.84 -9.17 3.34
N ALA A 22 -12.66 -8.97 4.65
CA ALA A 22 -13.11 -7.76 5.34
C ALA A 22 -12.15 -6.57 5.18
N LEU A 23 -10.88 -6.81 4.81
CA LEU A 23 -9.88 -5.77 4.56
C LEU A 23 -9.82 -5.34 3.08
N ALA A 24 -9.99 -6.25 2.12
CA ALA A 24 -10.03 -5.90 0.70
C ALA A 24 -11.28 -5.09 0.29
N CYS A 25 -12.38 -5.21 1.05
CA CYS A 25 -13.61 -4.45 0.81
C CYS A 25 -13.47 -2.94 1.14
N THR A 26 -12.48 -2.56 1.96
CA THR A 26 -12.37 -1.18 2.47
C THR A 26 -11.78 -0.23 1.43
N PHE A 27 -10.89 -0.67 0.54
CA PHE A 27 -10.22 0.21 -0.41
C PHE A 27 -11.12 0.59 -1.60
N GLU A 28 -11.86 -0.38 -2.16
CA GLU A 28 -12.82 -0.11 -3.23
C GLU A 28 -14.04 0.69 -2.75
N GLU A 29 -14.47 0.50 -1.49
CA GLU A 29 -15.48 1.35 -0.86
C GLU A 29 -14.94 2.74 -0.46
N ALA A 30 -13.68 2.88 -0.03
CA ALA A 30 -13.06 4.17 0.28
C ALA A 30 -12.96 5.04 -0.98
N ALA A 31 -12.50 4.48 -2.10
CA ALA A 31 -12.47 5.17 -3.40
C ALA A 31 -13.87 5.62 -3.87
N ARG A 32 -14.91 4.80 -3.64
CA ARG A 32 -16.31 5.16 -3.94
C ARG A 32 -16.90 6.19 -2.96
N ARG A 33 -16.53 6.16 -1.67
CA ARG A 33 -16.99 7.12 -0.64
C ARG A 33 -16.32 8.48 -0.77
N ALA A 34 -15.05 8.54 -1.20
CA ALA A 34 -14.33 9.78 -1.50
C ALA A 34 -15.00 10.57 -2.65
N ALA A 35 -15.59 9.88 -3.62
CA ALA A 35 -16.39 10.51 -4.69
C ALA A 35 -17.70 11.16 -4.16
N SER A 36 -18.22 10.71 -3.01
CA SER A 36 -19.53 11.11 -2.48
C SER A 36 -19.51 12.21 -1.39
N ARG A 37 -18.35 12.59 -0.82
CA ARG A 37 -18.23 13.54 0.32
C ARG A 37 -17.92 15.00 -0.06
N ILE A 38 -18.19 15.43 -1.29
CA ILE A 38 -17.83 16.77 -1.82
C ILE A 38 -18.75 17.91 -1.31
N THR A 39 -19.07 17.97 -0.01
CA THR A 39 -19.80 19.14 0.54
C THR A 39 -19.26 19.60 1.90
N ASN A 40 -17.94 19.64 2.08
CA ASN A 40 -17.28 20.65 2.92
C ASN A 40 -15.76 20.39 2.91
N HIS A 41 -14.97 21.31 2.38
CA HIS A 41 -13.57 21.34 2.76
C HIS A 41 -13.11 22.77 2.99
N SER A 42 -13.10 23.15 4.27
CA SER A 42 -12.27 24.22 4.78
C SER A 42 -10.82 23.77 4.63
N VAL A 43 -10.06 24.48 3.82
CA VAL A 43 -8.63 24.27 3.61
C VAL A 43 -7.93 24.44 4.97
N LEU A 44 -7.44 23.34 5.55
CA LEU A 44 -6.60 23.41 6.75
C LEU A 44 -5.22 23.95 6.36
N PRO A 45 -4.58 24.78 7.21
CA PRO A 45 -3.28 25.36 6.89
C PRO A 45 -2.20 24.27 6.94
N MET A 46 -1.45 24.15 5.84
CA MET A 46 -0.43 23.13 5.65
C MET A 46 0.77 23.39 6.56
N GLN A 47 1.06 22.42 7.44
CA GLN A 47 2.19 22.47 8.36
C GLN A 47 3.49 22.00 7.69
N ASP A 48 4.57 22.48 8.31
CA ASP A 48 5.98 22.54 7.91
C ASP A 48 6.62 21.21 7.44
N LEU A 49 7.58 21.34 6.52
CA LEU A 49 8.38 20.27 5.92
C LEU A 49 9.09 19.45 7.00
N SER A 50 8.62 18.23 7.24
CA SER A 50 9.49 17.22 7.85
C SER A 50 10.14 16.43 6.74
N THR A 51 11.41 16.73 6.46
CA THR A 51 12.32 15.91 5.63
C THR A 51 12.52 14.50 6.23
N GLU A 52 11.97 14.24 7.40
CA GLU A 52 12.10 13.00 8.16
C GLU A 52 10.74 12.32 8.33
N LEU A 53 10.77 10.99 8.25
CA LEU A 53 9.63 10.14 8.60
C LEU A 53 9.19 10.38 10.06
N ALA A 54 7.87 10.46 10.26
CA ALA A 54 7.29 10.64 11.59
C ALA A 54 7.83 9.57 12.57
N PRO A 55 8.14 9.92 13.84
CA PRO A 55 8.74 8.98 14.78
C PRO A 55 7.97 7.67 14.93
N GLU A 56 6.65 7.71 14.82
CA GLU A 56 5.79 6.54 14.99
C GLU A 56 5.72 5.63 13.74
N LEU A 57 6.31 6.06 12.63
CA LEU A 57 6.46 5.28 11.40
C LEU A 57 7.87 4.70 11.24
N LYS A 58 8.80 5.04 12.15
CA LYS A 58 10.14 4.44 12.17
C LYS A 58 10.05 3.01 12.71
N LEU A 59 10.69 2.07 12.01
CA LEU A 59 10.71 0.64 12.34
C LEU A 59 12.06 0.19 12.90
N ASP A 60 12.92 1.16 13.26
CA ASP A 60 14.27 0.96 13.79
C ASP A 60 15.17 0.13 12.85
N ASP A 61 14.96 0.26 11.54
CA ASP A 61 15.87 -0.27 10.52
C ASP A 61 16.27 0.88 9.57
N PRO A 62 17.55 1.27 9.50
CA PRO A 62 17.97 2.45 8.74
C PRO A 62 17.64 2.40 7.25
N PHE A 63 17.60 1.21 6.65
CA PHE A 63 17.32 1.08 5.22
C PHE A 63 15.81 1.22 4.97
N VAL A 64 14.99 0.48 5.71
CA VAL A 64 13.52 0.56 5.61
C VAL A 64 13.03 1.98 5.91
N ASP A 65 13.53 2.59 6.99
CA ASP A 65 13.16 3.96 7.36
C ASP A 65 13.54 4.98 6.28
N ALA A 66 14.66 4.77 5.58
CA ALA A 66 15.06 5.63 4.45
C ALA A 66 14.12 5.48 3.25
N VAL A 67 13.75 4.24 2.88
CA VAL A 67 12.80 3.96 1.79
C VAL A 67 11.41 4.53 2.12
N HIS A 68 10.96 4.41 3.37
CA HIS A 68 9.69 5.00 3.84
C HIS A 68 9.73 6.53 3.86
N THR A 69 10.88 7.11 4.24
CA THR A 69 11.08 8.56 4.15
C THR A 69 10.95 9.03 2.69
N GLU A 70 11.61 8.35 1.76
CA GLU A 70 11.55 8.68 0.33
C GLU A 70 10.11 8.55 -0.22
N PHE A 71 9.36 7.53 0.20
CA PHE A 71 7.93 7.39 -0.15
C PHE A 71 7.13 8.64 0.22
N VAL A 72 7.24 9.10 1.46
CA VAL A 72 6.50 10.27 1.96
C VAL A 72 6.93 11.55 1.25
N GLN A 73 8.23 11.70 0.99
CA GLN A 73 8.77 12.87 0.27
C GLN A 73 8.25 12.93 -1.17
N LEU A 74 8.24 11.80 -1.89
CA LEU A 74 7.73 11.72 -3.26
C LEU A 74 6.21 11.93 -3.32
N LEU A 75 5.47 11.41 -2.33
CA LEU A 75 4.03 11.62 -2.21
C LEU A 75 3.70 13.12 -2.01
N ASP A 76 4.40 13.80 -1.09
CA ASP A 76 4.24 15.25 -0.85
C ASP A 76 4.66 16.08 -2.08
N ALA A 77 5.77 15.71 -2.73
CA ALA A 77 6.22 16.36 -3.97
C ALA A 77 5.16 16.27 -5.08
N ALA A 78 4.56 15.09 -5.27
CA ALA A 78 3.47 14.91 -6.23
C ALA A 78 2.22 15.72 -5.83
N ALA A 79 1.85 15.72 -4.55
CA ALA A 79 0.69 16.47 -4.06
C ALA A 79 0.82 17.99 -4.28
N ARG A 80 2.05 18.53 -4.23
CA ARG A 80 2.37 19.95 -4.42
C ARG A 80 2.66 20.36 -5.86
N ALA A 81 2.95 19.41 -6.74
CA ALA A 81 3.23 19.70 -8.14
C ALA A 81 2.04 20.43 -8.79
N ASP A 82 2.32 21.45 -9.59
CA ASP A 82 1.28 22.06 -10.43
C ASP A 82 0.82 21.06 -11.51
N ASP A 83 -0.29 21.36 -12.19
CA ASP A 83 -0.88 20.44 -13.17
C ASP A 83 0.06 20.11 -14.34
N ALA A 84 0.98 21.03 -14.68
CA ALA A 84 1.95 20.81 -15.77
C ALA A 84 3.02 19.77 -15.38
N HIS A 85 3.36 19.67 -14.10
CA HIS A 85 4.37 18.74 -13.59
C HIS A 85 3.78 17.54 -12.84
N PHE A 86 2.47 17.54 -12.55
CA PHE A 86 1.81 16.53 -11.72
C PHE A 86 2.01 15.11 -12.23
N LEU A 87 1.79 14.87 -13.53
CA LEU A 87 1.93 13.53 -14.10
C LEU A 87 3.37 13.00 -13.97
N GLN A 88 4.37 13.85 -14.14
CA GLN A 88 5.78 13.46 -13.97
C GLN A 88 6.08 13.11 -12.51
N ALA A 89 5.65 13.93 -11.55
CA ALA A 89 5.87 13.67 -10.14
C ALA A 89 5.14 12.40 -9.66
N TYR A 90 3.92 12.19 -10.16
CA TYR A 90 3.13 10.99 -9.92
C TYR A 90 3.82 9.72 -10.46
N ASP A 91 4.44 9.79 -11.64
CA ASP A 91 5.21 8.68 -12.21
C ASP A 91 6.44 8.31 -11.36
N VAL A 92 7.14 9.31 -10.84
CA VAL A 92 8.29 9.09 -9.94
C VAL A 92 7.83 8.41 -8.64
N TRP A 93 6.74 8.89 -8.03
CA TRP A 93 6.16 8.26 -6.85
C TRP A 93 5.72 6.81 -7.12
N MET A 94 5.02 6.54 -8.23
CA MET A 94 4.63 5.18 -8.61
C MET A 94 5.83 4.25 -8.84
N ASP A 95 6.92 4.76 -9.43
CA ASP A 95 8.14 3.99 -9.66
C ASP A 95 8.79 3.58 -8.34
N HIS A 96 8.85 4.51 -7.37
CA HIS A 96 9.29 4.23 -6.01
C HIS A 96 8.46 3.15 -5.33
N CYS A 97 7.13 3.27 -5.35
CA CYS A 97 6.22 2.26 -4.79
C CYS A 97 6.52 0.87 -5.35
N ARG A 98 6.70 0.75 -6.66
CA ARG A 98 7.01 -0.54 -7.30
C ARG A 98 8.32 -1.13 -6.78
N GLN A 99 9.37 -0.34 -6.74
CA GLN A 99 10.69 -0.79 -6.29
C GLN A 99 10.69 -1.15 -4.80
N HIS A 100 10.02 -0.35 -3.97
CA HIS A 100 9.81 -0.60 -2.55
C HIS A 100 9.06 -1.92 -2.34
N PHE A 101 7.87 -2.07 -2.92
CA PHE A 101 7.04 -3.26 -2.72
C PHE A 101 7.71 -4.54 -3.26
N GLU A 102 8.34 -4.49 -4.44
CA GLU A 102 9.06 -5.64 -5.01
C GLU A 102 10.19 -6.11 -4.09
N ARG A 103 10.87 -5.17 -3.42
CA ARG A 103 11.96 -5.48 -2.50
C ARG A 103 11.44 -6.22 -1.26
N GLU A 104 10.38 -5.70 -0.65
CA GLU A 104 9.77 -6.34 0.52
C GLU A 104 9.17 -7.70 0.18
N GLU A 105 8.51 -7.82 -0.96
CA GLU A 105 7.96 -9.10 -1.43
C GLU A 105 9.06 -10.15 -1.64
N ARG A 106 10.24 -9.76 -2.15
CA ARG A 106 11.41 -10.64 -2.22
C ARG A 106 11.90 -11.07 -0.83
N TRP A 107 11.98 -10.14 0.12
CA TRP A 107 12.37 -10.48 1.50
C TRP A 107 11.37 -11.43 2.16
N MET A 108 10.07 -11.14 2.04
CA MET A 108 8.99 -11.97 2.55
C MET A 108 9.05 -13.39 1.97
N ALA A 109 9.19 -13.51 0.63
CA ALA A 109 9.28 -14.80 -0.04
C ALA A 109 10.53 -15.60 0.37
N SER A 110 11.69 -14.95 0.42
CA SER A 110 12.97 -15.60 0.77
C SER A 110 13.01 -16.09 2.22
N THR A 111 12.32 -15.41 3.12
CA THR A 111 12.30 -15.71 4.56
C THR A 111 11.04 -16.45 5.01
N LYS A 112 10.14 -16.80 4.08
CA LYS A 112 8.86 -17.48 4.34
C LYS A 112 8.02 -16.74 5.39
N PHE A 113 7.90 -15.43 5.24
CA PHE A 113 7.08 -14.60 6.12
C PHE A 113 5.61 -15.06 6.03
N GLY A 114 5.00 -15.41 7.17
CA GLY A 114 3.67 -16.04 7.19
C GLY A 114 2.58 -15.18 6.50
N PRO A 115 2.44 -13.89 6.85
CA PRO A 115 1.48 -12.97 6.24
C PRO A 115 1.85 -12.44 4.84
N GLN A 116 2.82 -13.03 4.13
CA GLN A 116 3.30 -12.49 2.84
C GLN A 116 2.19 -12.27 1.79
N TYR A 117 1.16 -13.13 1.77
CA TYR A 117 0.12 -13.07 0.76
C TYR A 117 -0.87 -11.92 0.97
N CYS A 118 -1.24 -11.62 2.22
CA CYS A 118 -2.08 -10.46 2.49
C CYS A 118 -1.28 -9.16 2.34
N HIS A 119 -0.01 -9.17 2.74
CA HIS A 119 0.89 -8.02 2.54
C HIS A 119 1.02 -7.66 1.04
N ALA A 120 1.40 -8.64 0.20
CA ALA A 120 1.52 -8.41 -1.24
C ALA A 120 0.17 -8.05 -1.89
N ALA A 121 -0.96 -8.53 -1.36
CA ALA A 121 -2.28 -8.15 -1.89
C ALA A 121 -2.56 -6.66 -1.69
N ASP A 122 -2.21 -6.09 -0.54
CA ASP A 122 -2.37 -4.65 -0.27
C ASP A 122 -1.48 -3.81 -1.20
N HIS A 123 -0.21 -4.21 -1.41
CA HIS A 123 0.68 -3.58 -2.39
C HIS A 123 0.11 -3.58 -3.81
N ASN A 124 -0.38 -4.74 -4.25
CA ASN A 124 -0.92 -4.90 -5.60
C ASN A 124 -2.16 -4.05 -5.83
N GLU A 125 -3.02 -3.87 -4.82
CA GLU A 125 -4.20 -3.01 -4.96
C GLU A 125 -3.82 -1.54 -5.05
N VAL A 126 -2.84 -1.07 -4.25
CA VAL A 126 -2.31 0.31 -4.37
C VAL A 126 -1.76 0.56 -5.77
N LEU A 127 -0.91 -0.33 -6.29
CA LEU A 127 -0.33 -0.19 -7.63
C LEU A 127 -1.38 -0.22 -8.74
N LYS A 128 -2.39 -1.09 -8.60
CA LYS A 128 -3.50 -1.20 -9.56
C LYS A 128 -4.33 0.09 -9.61
N VAL A 129 -4.78 0.59 -8.46
CA VAL A 129 -5.56 1.84 -8.41
C VAL A 129 -4.73 3.03 -8.88
N ALA A 130 -3.44 3.06 -8.51
CA ALA A 130 -2.53 4.11 -8.97
C ALA A 130 -2.36 4.10 -10.50
N ALA A 131 -2.27 2.92 -11.13
CA ALA A 131 -2.20 2.79 -12.58
C ALA A 131 -3.50 3.26 -13.26
N ASP A 132 -4.67 2.86 -12.75
CA ASP A 132 -5.97 3.29 -13.29
C ASP A 132 -6.14 4.83 -13.23
N VAL A 133 -5.70 5.46 -12.13
CA VAL A 133 -5.71 6.91 -11.99
C VAL A 133 -4.68 7.56 -12.92
N ARG A 134 -3.50 6.98 -13.08
CA ARG A 134 -2.47 7.42 -14.02
C ARG A 134 -3.01 7.52 -15.45
N GLU A 135 -3.75 6.51 -15.90
CA GLU A 135 -4.33 6.51 -17.25
C GLU A 135 -5.30 7.68 -17.45
N LYS A 136 -6.14 7.97 -16.45
CA LYS A 136 -7.07 9.11 -16.47
C LYS A 136 -6.36 10.46 -16.41
N LEU A 137 -5.25 10.56 -15.67
CA LEU A 137 -4.41 11.75 -15.66
C LEU A 137 -3.83 12.02 -17.06
N ALA A 138 -3.27 10.99 -17.70
CA ALA A 138 -2.63 11.12 -19.00
C ALA A 138 -3.61 11.39 -20.15
N ARG A 139 -4.82 10.82 -20.09
CA ARG A 139 -5.82 10.97 -21.16
C ARG A 139 -6.72 12.18 -20.99
N ASP A 140 -7.19 12.41 -19.77
CA ASP A 140 -8.33 13.28 -19.50
C ASP A 140 -7.97 14.42 -18.52
N ALA A 141 -6.70 14.57 -18.14
CA ALA A 141 -6.23 15.61 -17.22
C ALA A 141 -7.00 15.63 -15.88
N GLN A 142 -7.35 14.45 -15.36
CA GLN A 142 -8.12 14.28 -14.11
C GLN A 142 -7.26 14.56 -12.85
N PHE A 143 -6.62 15.72 -12.76
CA PHE A 143 -5.66 16.07 -11.70
C PHE A 143 -6.25 15.97 -10.29
N GLU A 144 -7.51 16.41 -10.12
CA GLU A 144 -8.23 16.30 -8.85
C GLU A 144 -8.40 14.85 -8.39
N LEU A 145 -8.57 13.90 -9.32
CA LEU A 145 -8.64 12.47 -8.99
C LEU A 145 -7.27 11.98 -8.51
N GLY A 146 -6.20 12.38 -9.20
CA GLY A 146 -4.81 12.09 -8.79
C GLY A 146 -4.50 12.60 -7.39
N ARG A 147 -4.77 13.87 -7.11
CA ARG A 147 -4.51 14.49 -5.80
C ARG A 147 -5.29 13.82 -4.68
N ARG A 148 -6.54 13.42 -4.93
CA ARG A 148 -7.34 12.65 -3.96
C ARG A 148 -6.71 11.30 -3.66
N LEU A 149 -6.28 10.57 -4.68
CA LEU A 149 -5.61 9.29 -4.45
C LEU A 149 -4.37 9.45 -3.56
N LEU A 150 -3.55 10.49 -3.78
CA LEU A 150 -2.36 10.73 -2.94
C LEU A 150 -2.71 10.92 -1.45
N VAL A 151 -3.84 11.58 -1.14
CA VAL A 151 -4.33 11.74 0.24
C VAL A 151 -4.75 10.39 0.84
N GLU A 152 -5.51 9.58 0.10
CA GLU A 152 -5.96 8.27 0.58
C GLU A 152 -4.77 7.30 0.77
N VAL A 153 -3.78 7.36 -0.13
CA VAL A 153 -2.53 6.60 -0.03
C VAL A 153 -1.74 7.01 1.21
N ALA A 154 -1.72 8.29 1.57
CA ALA A 154 -1.04 8.74 2.79
C ALA A 154 -1.65 8.09 4.05
N GLU A 155 -2.99 8.02 4.12
CA GLU A 155 -3.69 7.36 5.23
C GLU A 155 -3.45 5.84 5.24
N TRP A 156 -3.50 5.20 4.07
CA TRP A 156 -3.16 3.78 3.93
C TRP A 156 -1.72 3.49 4.39
N PHE A 157 -0.75 4.31 3.98
CA PHE A 157 0.66 4.11 4.28
C PHE A 157 0.93 4.14 5.79
N ASP A 158 0.35 5.10 6.54
CA ASP A 158 0.51 5.14 8.00
C ASP A 158 0.05 3.83 8.65
N GLN A 159 -1.12 3.32 8.24
CA GLN A 159 -1.69 2.08 8.78
C GLN A 159 -0.86 0.86 8.37
N HIS A 160 -0.44 0.80 7.12
CA HIS A 160 0.34 -0.30 6.54
C HIS A 160 1.68 -0.44 7.24
N VAL A 161 2.42 0.66 7.41
CA VAL A 161 3.73 0.68 8.10
C VAL A 161 3.60 0.19 9.54
N ARG A 162 2.60 0.67 10.27
CA ARG A 162 2.40 0.30 11.69
C ARG A 162 2.00 -1.15 11.89
N THR A 163 1.45 -1.80 10.87
CA THR A 163 0.87 -3.15 11.00
C THR A 163 1.65 -4.19 10.20
N MET A 164 1.64 -4.10 8.88
CA MET A 164 2.20 -5.09 7.99
C MET A 164 3.73 -5.00 7.93
N ASP A 165 4.27 -3.79 7.79
CA ASP A 165 5.73 -3.59 7.67
C ASP A 165 6.41 -3.82 9.02
N SER A 166 5.81 -3.34 10.12
CA SER A 166 6.35 -3.58 11.46
C SER A 166 6.47 -5.08 11.79
N MET A 167 5.49 -5.88 11.36
CA MET A 167 5.52 -7.34 11.48
C MET A 167 6.62 -7.96 10.61
N MET A 168 6.76 -7.50 9.36
CA MET A 168 7.83 -7.97 8.46
C MET A 168 9.21 -7.64 9.03
N VAL A 169 9.47 -6.38 9.40
CA VAL A 169 10.75 -5.93 9.95
C VAL A 169 11.11 -6.69 11.22
N SER A 170 10.15 -6.92 12.11
CA SER A 170 10.36 -7.75 13.31
C SER A 170 10.81 -9.18 12.96
N HIS A 171 10.15 -9.80 11.98
CA HIS A 171 10.53 -11.13 11.47
C HIS A 171 11.93 -11.15 10.87
N LEU A 172 12.27 -10.18 10.03
CA LEU A 172 13.60 -10.08 9.40
C LEU A 172 14.71 -9.88 10.44
N LYS A 173 14.45 -9.07 11.47
CA LYS A 173 15.37 -8.87 12.61
C LYS A 173 15.61 -10.16 13.39
N MET A 174 14.57 -10.96 13.66
CA MET A 174 14.71 -12.25 14.35
C MET A 174 15.59 -13.25 13.58
N LEU A 175 15.62 -13.14 12.25
CA LEU A 175 16.43 -13.99 11.38
C LEU A 175 17.83 -13.44 11.12
N ASN A 176 18.18 -12.27 11.68
CA ASN A 176 19.38 -11.52 11.33
C ASN A 176 19.51 -11.31 9.80
N PHE A 177 18.38 -11.13 9.12
CA PHE A 177 18.32 -10.92 7.67
C PHE A 177 18.80 -9.50 7.32
N ALA A 178 19.60 -9.36 6.26
CA ALA A 178 20.08 -8.07 5.80
C ALA A 178 19.02 -7.36 4.94
N MET A 179 18.37 -6.32 5.49
CA MET A 179 17.44 -5.45 4.78
C MET A 179 18.23 -4.41 3.98
N VAL A 180 18.70 -4.80 2.79
CA VAL A 180 19.46 -3.93 1.89
C VAL A 180 18.96 -4.09 0.45
N ASP A 181 19.34 -3.15 -0.41
CA ASP A 181 19.19 -3.34 -1.85
C ASP A 181 20.18 -4.41 -2.34
N VAL A 182 19.67 -5.60 -2.64
CA VAL A 182 20.43 -6.63 -3.36
C VAL A 182 20.00 -6.56 -4.83
N PRO A 183 20.93 -6.21 -5.75
CA PRO A 183 20.66 -6.21 -7.17
C PRO A 183 20.14 -7.58 -7.61
N THR A 184 19.12 -7.59 -8.44
CA THR A 184 18.68 -8.79 -9.14
C THR A 184 19.81 -9.19 -10.09
N GLU A 185 20.54 -10.28 -9.78
CA GLU A 185 21.41 -10.92 -10.76
C GLU A 185 20.53 -11.29 -11.97
N ALA A 186 20.83 -10.69 -13.12
CA ALA A 186 20.11 -10.83 -14.38
C ALA A 186 20.39 -12.16 -15.09
#